data_AF-A0A6B8M2A8-F1
#
_entry.id   AF-A0A6B8M2A8-F1
#
_cell.length_a   1.000
_cell.length_b   1.000
_cell.length_c   1.000
_cell.angle_alpha   90.00
_cell.angle_beta   90.00
_cell.angle_gamma   90.00
#
_symmetry.space_group_name_H-M   'P 1'
#
loop_
_entity.id
_entity.type
_entity.pdbx_description
1 polymer ?
#
loop_
_entity_poly.entity_id
_entity_poly.type
_entity_poly.pdbx_seq_one_letter_code
_entity_poly.pdbx_strand_id
1 'polypeptide(L)'
;MNKSFLAILLASTMFFAPASVTLAHAENRETRKCEFEAKKRCASGEAAVTLVDGAVTNVQIEVFWCGRPGAPGYSCMIDVSRGDKESKWSEEGGATLIDNAAPFNPQAPDRVKITLGKFVSIDLENAQSLGRCGAGAELPKAIVVPARKALCRVWLDPP
;
A
#
# COMPACT_ATOMS: atom_id res chain seq x y z
N MET A 1 -2.99 -41.21 -80.41
CA MET A 1 -2.79 -42.09 -79.25
C MET A 1 -2.96 -41.26 -77.99
N ASN A 2 -4.11 -41.43 -77.32
CA ASN A 2 -4.51 -40.68 -76.13
C ASN A 2 -3.75 -41.15 -74.89
N LYS A 3 -3.32 -40.19 -74.06
CA LYS A 3 -3.08 -40.43 -72.62
C LYS A 3 -3.56 -39.21 -71.83
N SER A 4 -4.76 -39.32 -71.29
CA SER A 4 -5.31 -38.41 -70.28
C SER A 4 -4.64 -38.68 -68.93
N PHE A 5 -4.13 -37.65 -68.28
CA PHE A 5 -3.72 -37.68 -66.87
C PHE A 5 -4.77 -36.96 -66.04
N LEU A 6 -5.40 -37.72 -65.13
CA LEU A 6 -6.39 -37.28 -64.16
C LEU A 6 -5.62 -36.76 -62.92
N ALA A 7 -5.66 -35.46 -62.65
CA ALA A 7 -5.09 -34.88 -61.44
C ALA A 7 -6.20 -34.73 -60.38
N ILE A 8 -6.05 -35.44 -59.25
CA ILE A 8 -6.92 -35.36 -58.08
C ILE A 8 -6.35 -34.27 -57.16
N LEU A 9 -7.11 -33.19 -56.95
CA LEU A 9 -6.79 -32.14 -55.96
C LEU A 9 -7.50 -32.46 -54.64
N LEU A 10 -6.72 -32.77 -53.61
CA LEU A 10 -7.15 -32.86 -52.21
C LEU A 10 -7.30 -31.43 -51.64
N ALA A 11 -8.53 -31.04 -51.31
CA ALA A 11 -8.82 -29.78 -50.63
C ALA A 11 -8.65 -29.95 -49.12
N SER A 12 -7.61 -29.33 -48.56
CA SER A 12 -7.38 -29.26 -47.10
C SER A 12 -8.24 -28.15 -46.49
N THR A 13 -9.27 -28.52 -45.74
CA THR A 13 -10.09 -27.59 -44.94
C THR A 13 -9.32 -27.19 -43.67
N MET A 14 -8.80 -25.96 -43.64
CA MET A 14 -8.27 -25.36 -42.42
C MET A 14 -9.42 -24.95 -41.50
N PHE A 15 -9.55 -25.63 -40.36
CA PHE A 15 -10.37 -25.19 -39.23
C PHE A 15 -9.73 -23.94 -38.61
N PHE A 16 -10.34 -22.77 -38.80
CA PHE A 16 -10.02 -21.57 -38.02
C PHE A 16 -10.74 -21.67 -36.67
N ALA A 17 -9.98 -21.93 -35.60
CA ALA A 17 -10.47 -21.77 -34.23
C ALA A 17 -10.48 -20.26 -33.89
N PRO A 18 -11.60 -19.69 -33.43
CA PRO A 18 -11.63 -18.32 -32.95
C PRO A 18 -10.84 -18.24 -31.64
N ALA A 19 -9.71 -17.54 -31.65
CA ALA A 19 -8.99 -17.18 -30.44
C ALA A 19 -9.87 -16.18 -29.67
N SER A 20 -10.54 -16.65 -28.62
CA SER A 20 -11.21 -15.79 -27.65
C SER A 20 -10.17 -14.87 -27.02
N VAL A 21 -10.17 -13.60 -27.43
CA VAL A 21 -9.36 -12.55 -26.83
C VAL A 21 -9.97 -12.24 -25.46
N THR A 22 -9.52 -12.93 -24.42
CA THR A 22 -9.68 -12.45 -23.05
C THR A 22 -8.88 -11.15 -22.96
N LEU A 23 -9.56 -10.00 -22.97
CA LEU A 23 -8.96 -8.75 -22.52
C LEU A 23 -8.56 -8.95 -21.05
N ALA A 24 -7.29 -9.27 -20.81
CA ALA A 24 -6.68 -9.08 -19.51
C ALA A 24 -6.69 -7.57 -19.25
N HIS A 25 -7.62 -7.11 -18.40
CA HIS A 25 -7.55 -5.75 -17.85
C HIS A 25 -6.23 -5.67 -17.07
N ALA A 26 -5.30 -4.84 -17.55
CA ALA A 26 -4.08 -4.56 -16.81
C ALA A 26 -4.47 -3.73 -15.58
N GLU A 27 -4.41 -4.35 -14.41
CA GLU A 27 -4.60 -3.71 -13.11
C GLU A 27 -3.66 -2.50 -13.00
N ASN A 28 -4.21 -1.30 -12.79
CA ASN A 28 -3.40 -0.11 -12.67
C ASN A 28 -2.86 -0.01 -11.25
N ARG A 29 -1.62 -0.47 -11.07
CA ARG A 29 -0.91 -0.45 -9.79
C ARG A 29 0.01 0.77 -9.70
N GLU A 30 -0.21 1.61 -8.69
CA GLU A 30 0.62 2.77 -8.37
C GLU A 30 1.15 2.64 -6.94
N THR A 31 2.43 2.89 -6.71
CA THR A 31 2.98 3.03 -5.35
C THR A 31 3.56 4.43 -5.17
N ARG A 32 3.06 5.15 -4.17
CA ARG A 32 3.59 6.45 -3.75
C ARG A 32 4.41 6.27 -2.50
N LYS A 33 5.67 6.69 -2.52
CA LYS A 33 6.59 6.50 -1.40
C LYS A 33 7.52 7.68 -1.18
N CYS A 34 7.96 7.87 0.05
CA CYS A 34 8.95 8.88 0.43
C CYS A 34 9.68 8.47 1.71
N GLU A 35 10.86 9.06 1.88
CA GLU A 35 11.65 8.97 3.12
C GLU A 35 11.48 10.25 3.94
N PHE A 36 11.73 10.18 5.25
CA PHE A 36 11.74 11.34 6.13
C PHE A 36 12.85 11.29 7.18
N GLU A 37 13.24 12.47 7.65
CA GLU A 37 14.17 12.66 8.76
C GLU A 37 13.69 13.83 9.63
N ALA A 38 13.45 13.57 10.91
CA ALA A 38 12.99 14.52 11.91
C ALA A 38 14.05 14.71 13.01
N LYS A 39 14.86 15.77 12.85
CA LYS A 39 16.02 16.04 13.71
C LYS A 39 15.68 16.25 15.18
N LYS A 40 14.56 16.91 15.49
CA LYS A 40 14.19 17.32 16.87
C LYS A 40 14.01 16.13 17.82
N ARG A 41 13.68 14.94 17.31
CA ARG A 41 13.49 13.72 18.10
C ARG A 41 14.30 12.53 17.60
N CYS A 42 15.22 12.76 16.66
CA CYS A 42 16.08 11.71 16.11
C CYS A 42 15.27 10.54 15.53
N ALA A 43 14.23 10.88 14.77
CA ALA A 43 13.37 9.94 14.08
C ALA A 43 13.61 9.99 12.56
N SER A 44 13.64 8.85 11.89
CA SER A 44 13.73 8.75 10.43
C SER A 44 12.89 7.59 9.94
N GLY A 45 12.62 7.49 8.65
CA GLY A 45 11.82 6.39 8.15
C GLY A 45 11.40 6.49 6.69
N GLU A 46 10.60 5.51 6.26
CA GLU A 46 9.95 5.47 4.95
C GLU A 46 8.45 5.31 5.13
N ALA A 47 7.67 5.90 4.24
CA ALA A 47 6.25 5.63 4.11
C ALA A 47 5.93 5.33 2.65
N ALA A 48 5.14 4.28 2.43
CA ALA A 48 4.65 3.88 1.11
C ALA A 48 3.15 3.55 1.17
N VAL A 49 2.43 3.96 0.14
CA VAL A 49 1.03 3.60 -0.06
C VAL A 49 0.88 3.04 -1.47
N THR A 50 0.37 1.83 -1.57
CA THR A 50 0.07 1.18 -2.85
C THR A 50 -1.42 1.29 -3.13
N LEU A 51 -1.70 1.70 -4.36
CA LEU A 51 -3.02 1.84 -4.95
C LEU A 51 -3.19 0.80 -6.06
N VAL A 52 -4.38 0.22 -6.13
CA VAL A 52 -4.84 -0.62 -7.23
C VAL A 52 -6.14 -0.03 -7.73
N ASP A 53 -6.18 0.35 -9.01
CA ASP A 53 -7.33 1.00 -9.64
C ASP A 53 -7.83 2.22 -8.84
N GLY A 54 -6.90 2.95 -8.22
CA GLY A 54 -7.17 4.14 -7.39
C GLY A 54 -7.58 3.85 -5.94
N ALA A 55 -7.77 2.59 -5.54
CA ALA A 55 -8.10 2.21 -4.17
C ALA A 55 -6.86 1.83 -3.37
N VAL A 56 -6.80 2.21 -2.09
CA VAL A 56 -5.69 1.81 -1.20
C VAL A 56 -5.75 0.31 -0.91
N THR A 57 -4.68 -0.39 -1.25
CA THR A 57 -4.53 -1.84 -1.03
C THR A 57 -3.39 -2.21 -0.10
N ASN A 58 -2.40 -1.36 0.07
CA ASN A 58 -1.33 -1.58 1.04
C ASN A 58 -0.80 -0.25 1.59
N VAL A 59 -0.46 -0.26 2.88
CA VAL A 59 0.20 0.85 3.56
C VAL A 59 1.41 0.28 4.31
N GLN A 60 2.57 0.86 4.04
CA GLN A 60 3.82 0.55 4.71
C GLN A 60 4.36 1.82 5.38
N ILE A 61 4.75 1.71 6.65
CA ILE A 61 5.38 2.79 7.41
C ILE A 61 6.49 2.15 8.23
N GLU A 62 7.72 2.58 8.00
CA GLU A 62 8.86 2.20 8.83
C GLU A 62 9.39 3.43 9.52
N VAL A 63 9.56 3.36 10.83
CA VAL A 63 10.06 4.45 11.67
C VAL A 63 11.20 3.94 12.53
N PHE A 64 12.32 4.64 12.50
CA PHE A 64 13.50 4.40 13.30
C PHE A 64 13.67 5.55 14.29
N TRP A 65 13.87 5.20 15.56
CA TRP A 65 14.15 6.12 16.65
C TRP A 65 15.53 5.82 17.21
N CYS A 66 16.40 6.83 17.26
CA CYS A 66 17.73 6.60 17.80
C CYS A 66 17.70 6.42 19.32
N GLY A 67 18.61 5.56 19.80
CA GLY A 67 18.80 5.33 21.22
C GLY A 67 19.48 6.50 21.92
N ARG A 68 19.51 6.41 23.25
CA ARG A 68 20.26 7.32 24.13
C ARG A 68 21.19 6.49 25.02
N PRO A 69 22.21 7.08 25.66
CA PRO A 69 23.01 6.36 26.64
C PRO A 69 22.12 5.66 27.68
N GLY A 70 22.20 4.33 27.78
CA GLY A 70 21.39 3.52 28.69
C GLY A 70 20.00 3.12 28.19
N ALA A 71 19.58 3.55 27.00
CA ALA A 71 18.31 3.17 26.39
C ALA A 71 18.48 2.87 24.89
N PRO A 72 18.30 1.62 24.42
CA PRO A 72 18.44 1.30 23.01
C PRO A 72 17.39 2.05 22.17
N GLY A 73 17.74 2.36 20.92
CA GLY A 73 16.77 2.82 19.94
C GLY A 73 15.81 1.70 19.57
N TYR A 74 14.77 2.02 18.81
CA TYR A 74 13.85 1.03 18.30
C TYR A 74 13.41 1.38 16.87
N SER A 75 12.97 0.35 16.15
CA SER A 75 12.27 0.50 14.89
C SER A 75 10.84 -0.02 15.04
N CYS A 76 9.94 0.57 14.26
CA CYS A 76 8.54 0.21 14.18
C CYS A 76 8.18 0.10 12.70
N MET A 77 7.63 -1.05 12.31
CA MET A 77 7.21 -1.33 10.95
C MET A 77 5.73 -1.68 10.95
N ILE A 78 4.95 -0.85 10.27
CA ILE A 78 3.58 -1.11 9.88
C ILE A 78 3.64 -1.57 8.44
N ASP A 79 3.18 -2.79 8.18
CA ASP A 79 2.90 -3.27 6.82
C ASP A 79 1.54 -3.97 6.88
N VAL A 80 0.57 -3.37 6.20
CA VAL A 80 -0.81 -3.81 6.23
C VAL A 80 -1.40 -3.77 4.83
N SER A 81 -1.97 -4.90 4.43
CA SER A 81 -2.60 -5.08 3.13
C SER A 81 -4.10 -5.35 3.30
N ARG A 82 -4.88 -4.88 2.31
CA ARG A 82 -6.31 -5.13 2.27
C ARG A 82 -6.55 -6.64 2.15
N GLY A 83 -7.35 -7.18 3.07
CA GLY A 83 -7.60 -8.62 3.18
C GLY A 83 -6.81 -9.32 4.29
N ASP A 84 -5.84 -8.64 4.90
CA ASP A 84 -5.13 -9.16 6.07
C ASP A 84 -6.09 -9.30 7.26
N LYS A 85 -6.04 -10.45 7.94
CA LYS A 85 -6.91 -10.76 9.09
C LYS A 85 -6.73 -9.83 10.29
N GLU A 86 -5.60 -9.15 10.34
CA GLU A 86 -5.19 -8.29 11.46
C GLU A 86 -5.68 -6.85 11.29
N SER A 87 -6.40 -6.55 10.18
CA SER A 87 -6.90 -5.21 9.90
C SER A 87 -8.31 -5.23 9.33
N LYS A 88 -9.08 -4.21 9.64
CA LYS A 88 -10.40 -3.95 9.08
C LYS A 88 -10.34 -2.69 8.25
N TRP A 89 -10.80 -2.78 7.01
CA TRP A 89 -10.74 -1.70 6.04
C TRP A 89 -12.14 -1.17 5.78
N SER A 90 -12.29 0.15 5.75
CA SER A 90 -13.54 0.82 5.41
C SER A 90 -13.28 2.13 4.68
N GLU A 91 -14.31 2.70 4.05
CA GLU A 91 -14.22 4.01 3.39
C GLU A 91 -15.18 4.98 4.10
N GLU A 92 -14.69 6.16 4.48
CA GLU A 92 -15.47 7.19 5.16
C GLU A 92 -15.04 8.59 4.67
N GLY A 93 -15.99 9.38 4.17
CA GLY A 93 -15.74 10.77 3.79
C GLY A 93 -14.66 10.95 2.71
N GLY A 94 -14.49 9.97 1.80
CA GLY A 94 -13.45 9.98 0.78
C GLY A 94 -12.05 9.58 1.28
N ALA A 95 -11.95 9.07 2.50
CA ALA A 95 -10.73 8.50 3.06
C ALA A 95 -10.89 7.00 3.30
N THR A 96 -9.78 6.27 3.20
CA THR A 96 -9.70 4.86 3.61
C THR A 96 -9.31 4.79 5.08
N LEU A 97 -10.08 4.06 5.88
CA LEU A 97 -9.82 3.81 7.29
C LEU A 97 -9.31 2.38 7.47
N ILE A 98 -8.25 2.23 8.26
CA ILE A 98 -7.63 0.96 8.60
C ILE A 98 -7.65 0.84 10.12
N ASP A 99 -8.55 0.01 10.63
CA ASP A 99 -8.67 -0.29 12.05
C ASP A 99 -7.89 -1.58 12.37
N ASN A 100 -7.08 -1.57 13.43
CA ASN A 100 -6.47 -2.79 13.93
C ASN A 100 -7.55 -3.73 14.48
N ALA A 101 -7.52 -5.00 14.06
CA ALA A 101 -8.48 -6.00 14.52
C ALA A 101 -8.30 -6.37 16.01
N ALA A 102 -7.11 -6.19 16.56
CA ALA A 102 -6.74 -6.49 17.95
C ALA A 102 -5.97 -5.31 18.60
N PRO A 103 -6.65 -4.22 18.96
CA PRO A 103 -6.01 -3.05 19.57
C PRO A 103 -5.39 -3.39 20.93
N PHE A 104 -4.27 -2.75 21.25
CA PHE A 104 -3.60 -2.92 22.55
C PHE A 104 -4.48 -2.45 23.71
N ASN A 105 -5.08 -1.27 23.59
CA ASN A 105 -6.14 -0.79 24.48
C ASN A 105 -7.50 -0.85 23.75
N PRO A 106 -8.40 -1.78 24.09
CA PRO A 106 -9.72 -1.89 23.48
C PRO A 106 -10.64 -0.69 23.71
N GLN A 107 -10.33 0.19 24.66
CA GLN A 107 -11.12 1.39 24.98
C GLN A 107 -10.69 2.63 24.18
N ALA A 108 -9.59 2.55 23.43
CA ALA A 108 -9.11 3.62 22.57
C ALA A 108 -9.08 3.14 21.12
N PRO A 109 -9.29 4.05 20.14
CA PRO A 109 -9.15 3.68 18.73
C PRO A 109 -7.69 3.27 18.45
N ASP A 110 -7.51 2.39 17.47
CA ASP A 110 -6.20 2.06 16.89
C ASP A 110 -6.39 2.05 15.36
N ARG A 111 -6.43 3.27 14.81
CA ARG A 111 -6.93 3.57 13.48
C ARG A 111 -5.94 4.42 12.70
N VAL A 112 -5.70 4.05 11.44
CA VAL A 112 -5.09 4.92 10.43
C VAL A 112 -6.17 5.46 9.52
N LYS A 113 -6.03 6.73 9.14
CA LYS A 113 -6.83 7.34 8.09
C LYS A 113 -5.93 7.74 6.92
N ILE A 114 -6.25 7.24 5.73
CA ILE A 114 -5.55 7.54 4.48
C ILE A 114 -6.44 8.41 3.61
N THR A 115 -5.99 9.62 3.30
CA THR A 115 -6.70 10.53 2.38
C THR A 115 -5.91 10.67 1.08
N LEU A 116 -6.56 10.34 -0.03
CA LEU A 116 -5.97 10.44 -1.36
C LEU A 116 -6.28 11.81 -1.99
N GLY A 117 -5.26 12.43 -2.56
CA GLY A 117 -5.40 13.64 -3.36
C GLY A 117 -4.14 13.91 -4.16
N LYS A 118 -3.79 15.19 -4.32
CA LYS A 118 -2.47 15.60 -4.86
C LYS A 118 -1.31 15.06 -4.02
N PHE A 119 -1.56 14.82 -2.75
CA PHE A 119 -0.65 14.16 -1.81
C PHE A 119 -1.41 12.99 -1.17
N VAL A 120 -0.71 12.01 -0.62
CA VAL A 120 -1.34 11.02 0.26
C VAL A 120 -1.09 11.47 1.69
N SER A 121 -2.18 11.70 2.44
CA SER A 121 -2.10 11.99 3.86
C SER A 121 -2.35 10.72 4.64
N ILE A 122 -1.41 10.36 5.50
CA ILE A 122 -1.49 9.25 6.44
C ILE A 122 -1.64 9.88 7.83
N ASP A 123 -2.83 9.76 8.40
CA ASP A 123 -3.17 10.25 9.74
C ASP A 123 -3.12 9.07 10.71
N LEU A 124 -2.27 9.23 11.72
CA LEU A 124 -1.94 8.26 12.76
C LEU A 124 -2.29 8.81 14.16
N GLU A 125 -3.04 9.91 14.25
CA GLU A 125 -3.38 10.54 15.53
C GLU A 125 -4.09 9.56 16.47
N ASN A 126 -4.94 8.72 15.90
CA ASN A 126 -5.71 7.67 16.57
C ASN A 126 -5.06 6.28 16.48
N ALA A 127 -3.81 6.18 16.02
CA ALA A 127 -3.07 4.92 16.02
C ALA A 127 -2.34 4.74 17.36
N GLN A 128 -2.52 3.59 17.99
CA GLN A 128 -1.75 3.20 19.18
C GLN A 128 -0.47 2.49 18.76
N SER A 129 -0.62 1.48 17.90
CA SER A 129 0.49 0.66 17.39
C SER A 129 0.13 -0.10 16.12
N LEU A 130 -1.14 -0.08 15.71
CA LEU A 130 -1.73 -0.96 14.70
C LEU A 130 -1.39 -2.43 14.91
N GLY A 131 -1.17 -2.82 16.16
CA GLY A 131 -0.78 -4.18 16.55
C GLY A 131 0.65 -4.56 16.12
N ARG A 132 1.39 -3.69 15.42
CA ARG A 132 2.69 -4.02 14.82
C ARG A 132 3.89 -3.33 15.47
N CYS A 133 3.66 -2.25 16.21
CA CYS A 133 4.76 -1.47 16.79
C CYS A 133 5.03 -1.69 18.28
N GLY A 134 4.44 -2.71 18.89
CA GLY A 134 4.59 -2.96 20.33
C GLY A 134 3.87 -1.89 21.18
N ALA A 135 3.63 -2.19 22.45
CA ALA A 135 2.95 -1.27 23.35
C ALA A 135 3.84 -0.06 23.68
N GLY A 136 3.34 1.16 23.45
CA GLY A 136 4.02 2.41 23.82
C GLY A 136 5.09 2.91 22.85
N ALA A 137 5.21 2.32 21.65
CA ALA A 137 6.08 2.88 20.62
C ALA A 137 5.54 4.22 20.12
N GLU A 138 6.42 5.23 20.06
CA GLU A 138 6.07 6.50 19.46
C GLU A 138 5.94 6.33 17.93
N LEU A 139 4.76 6.70 17.42
CA LEU A 139 4.46 6.84 16.00
C LEU A 139 4.41 8.34 15.65
N PRO A 140 4.79 8.73 14.43
CA PRO A 140 4.38 10.03 13.88
C PRO A 140 2.86 10.18 13.99
N LYS A 141 2.38 11.40 14.20
CA LYS A 141 0.94 11.74 14.21
C LYS A 141 0.39 11.90 12.80
N ALA A 142 1.20 12.39 11.88
CA ALA A 142 0.84 12.47 10.48
C ALA A 142 2.07 12.33 9.58
N ILE A 143 1.87 11.72 8.42
CA ILE A 143 2.86 11.62 7.34
C ILE A 143 2.18 12.05 6.03
N VAL A 144 2.80 12.96 5.29
CA VAL A 144 2.32 13.37 3.96
C VAL A 144 3.30 12.92 2.90
N VAL A 145 2.84 12.02 2.03
CA VAL A 145 3.59 11.47 0.90
C VAL A 145 3.36 12.34 -0.33
N PRO A 146 4.42 12.92 -0.92
CA PRO A 146 4.30 13.74 -2.12
C PRO A 146 4.00 12.90 -3.37
N ALA A 147 3.32 13.49 -4.37
CA ALA A 147 3.09 12.82 -5.66
C ALA A 147 4.35 12.66 -6.53
N ARG A 148 5.43 13.36 -6.21
CA ARG A 148 6.72 13.28 -6.92
C ARG A 148 7.81 12.91 -5.92
N LYS A 149 8.93 12.38 -6.41
CA LYS A 149 10.10 12.05 -5.58
C LYS A 149 10.54 13.26 -4.75
N ALA A 150 10.22 13.23 -3.46
CA ALA A 150 10.58 14.22 -2.45
C ALA A 150 10.44 13.58 -1.06
N LEU A 151 11.00 14.23 -0.04
CA LEU A 151 10.87 13.78 1.36
C LEU A 151 9.42 13.90 1.84
N CYS A 152 9.01 13.00 2.75
CA CYS A 152 7.74 13.15 3.43
C CYS A 152 7.79 14.37 4.35
N ARG A 153 6.62 14.97 4.57
CA ARG A 153 6.43 15.85 5.73
C ARG A 153 5.86 15.01 6.86
N VAL A 154 6.43 15.15 8.04
CA VAL A 154 6.04 14.38 9.22
C VAL A 154 5.78 15.30 10.41
N TRP A 155 4.77 14.95 11.19
CA TRP A 155 4.44 15.59 12.46
C TRP A 155 4.60 14.55 13.57
N LEU A 156 5.43 14.86 14.57
CA LEU A 156 5.64 13.98 15.74
C LEU A 156 4.74 14.37 16.92
N ASP A 157 4.32 15.63 16.97
CA ASP A 157 3.32 16.17 17.90
C ASP A 157 2.04 16.46 17.09
N PRO A 158 0.85 16.54 17.72
CA PRO A 158 -0.36 17.01 17.04
C PRO A 158 -0.11 18.38 16.38
N PRO A 159 -0.57 18.59 15.13
CA PRO A 159 -0.33 19.83 14.38
C PRO A 159 -1.02 21.06 15.00
#